data_AF-A0A080LUB9-F1
#
_entry.id   AF-A0A080LUB9-F1
#
_cell.length_a   1.000
_cell.length_b   1.000
_cell.length_c   1.000
_cell.angle_alpha   90.00
_cell.angle_beta   90.00
_cell.angle_gamma   90.00
#
_symmetry.space_group_name_H-M   'P 1'
#
loop_
_entity.id
_entity.type
_entity.pdbx_description
1 polymer ?
#
loop_
_entity_poly.entity_id
_entity_poly.type
_entity_poly.pdbx_seq_one_letter_code
_entity_poly.pdbx_strand_id
1 'polypeptide(L)'
;MKVRAQIGMVLNLDKCIGCHTCSVTCKNVWTSRPGMEYAWFNNVETKPGIGYPKEWETDGAAAQPDHRHADGQDRLGTELGRDPRRRVQQAQRRQELRRLRGRAESDGG
;
A
#
# COMPACT_ATOMS: atom_id res chain seq x y z
N MET A 1 -7.21 -23.68 13.56
CA MET A 1 -6.77 -23.57 12.15
C MET A 1 -7.79 -22.73 11.38
N LYS A 2 -7.39 -21.65 10.70
CA LYS A 2 -8.29 -20.86 9.84
C LYS A 2 -7.88 -21.09 8.39
N VAL A 3 -8.64 -21.89 7.67
CA VAL A 3 -8.37 -22.16 6.24
C VAL A 3 -8.78 -20.93 5.43
N ARG A 4 -7.89 -20.51 4.54
CA ARG A 4 -8.12 -19.46 3.54
C ARG A 4 -7.64 -19.97 2.19
N ALA A 5 -8.20 -19.42 1.11
CA ALA A 5 -7.77 -19.70 -0.25
C ALA A 5 -7.25 -18.42 -0.91
N GLN A 6 -6.20 -18.55 -1.72
CA GLN A 6 -5.61 -17.47 -2.51
C GLN A 6 -5.33 -17.98 -3.92
N ILE A 7 -5.66 -17.17 -4.92
CA ILE A 7 -5.31 -17.44 -6.32
C ILE A 7 -3.86 -17.01 -6.52
N GLY A 8 -2.99 -17.96 -6.88
CA GLY A 8 -1.60 -17.72 -7.23
C GLY A 8 -1.40 -17.64 -8.74
N MET A 9 -0.30 -17.01 -9.17
CA MET A 9 0.09 -16.91 -10.58
C MET A 9 1.58 -17.23 -10.72
N VAL A 10 1.95 -17.89 -11.81
CA VAL A 10 3.35 -18.20 -12.16
C VAL A 10 3.62 -17.67 -13.57
N LEU A 11 4.73 -16.96 -13.73
CA LEU A 11 5.22 -16.49 -15.02
C LEU A 11 6.50 -17.25 -15.37
N ASN A 12 6.47 -18.02 -16.47
CA ASN A 12 7.66 -18.71 -16.97
C ASN A 12 8.49 -17.74 -17.84
N LEU A 13 9.65 -17.33 -17.33
CA LEU A 13 10.52 -16.36 -17.98
C LEU A 13 11.21 -16.93 -19.23
N ASP A 14 11.38 -18.24 -19.36
CA ASP A 14 11.97 -18.88 -20.55
C ASP A 14 11.05 -18.77 -21.78
N LYS A 15 9.75 -18.57 -21.55
CA LYS A 15 8.74 -18.43 -22.61
C LYS A 15 8.27 -16.99 -22.82
N CYS A 16 8.72 -16.06 -21.99
CA CYS A 16 8.37 -14.66 -22.14
C CYS A 16 9.14 -14.07 -23.32
N ILE A 17 8.43 -13.57 -24.33
CA ILE A 17 9.04 -12.95 -25.52
C ILE A 17 9.02 -11.42 -25.48
N GLY A 18 8.58 -10.83 -24.37
CA GLY A 18 8.52 -9.37 -24.24
C GLY A 18 7.58 -8.67 -25.22
N CYS A 19 6.49 -9.29 -25.65
CA CYS A 19 5.60 -8.74 -26.68
C CYS A 19 4.61 -7.65 -26.18
N HIS A 20 4.54 -7.40 -24.86
CA HIS A 20 3.64 -6.43 -24.23
C HIS A 20 2.12 -6.66 -24.42
N THR A 21 1.68 -7.81 -24.96
CA THR A 21 0.25 -8.10 -25.13
C THR A 21 -0.51 -8.09 -23.80
N CYS A 22 0.10 -8.60 -22.72
CA CYS A 22 -0.50 -8.57 -21.38
C CYS A 22 -0.66 -7.15 -20.84
N SER A 23 0.25 -6.24 -21.17
CA SER A 23 0.16 -4.83 -20.78
C SER A 23 -0.95 -4.11 -21.52
N VAL A 24 -1.04 -4.28 -22.85
CA VAL A 24 -2.04 -3.59 -23.68
C VAL A 24 -3.46 -4.05 -23.34
N THR A 25 -3.65 -5.37 -23.17
CA THR A 25 -4.96 -5.91 -22.78
C THR A 25 -5.41 -5.36 -21.42
N CYS A 26 -4.51 -5.35 -20.42
CA CYS A 26 -4.79 -4.75 -19.12
C CYS A 26 -5.11 -3.25 -19.23
N LYS A 27 -4.34 -2.51 -20.04
CA LYS A 27 -4.52 -1.08 -20.26
C LYS A 27 -5.89 -0.74 -20.81
N ASN A 28 -6.28 -1.44 -21.88
CA ASN A 28 -7.53 -1.18 -22.57
C ASN A 28 -8.75 -1.41 -21.68
N VAL A 29 -8.72 -2.50 -20.88
CA VAL A 29 -9.85 -2.88 -20.02
C VAL A 29 -9.92 -1.99 -18.78
N TRP A 30 -8.78 -1.69 -18.14
CA TRP A 30 -8.78 -1.16 -16.78
C TRP A 30 -8.31 0.30 -16.65
N THR A 31 -7.32 0.73 -17.45
CA THR A 31 -6.64 2.03 -17.25
C THR A 31 -6.72 2.94 -18.49
N SER A 32 -7.82 2.87 -19.22
CA SER A 32 -8.15 3.74 -20.37
C SER A 32 -8.91 5.02 -19.99
N ARG A 33 -9.23 5.21 -18.70
CA ARG A 33 -9.95 6.39 -18.19
C ARG A 33 -9.03 7.62 -18.09
N PRO A 34 -9.58 8.84 -18.23
CA PRO A 34 -8.83 10.08 -18.02
C PRO A 34 -8.11 10.12 -16.68
N GLY A 35 -6.84 10.53 -16.68
CA GLY A 35 -5.99 10.61 -15.48
C GLY A 35 -5.30 9.30 -15.10
N MET A 36 -5.50 8.21 -15.84
CA MET A 36 -4.82 6.91 -15.65
C MET A 36 -4.01 6.50 -16.88
N GLU A 37 -3.78 7.40 -17.83
CA GLU A 37 -3.08 7.14 -19.10
C GLU A 37 -1.64 6.70 -18.86
N TYR A 38 -1.00 7.22 -17.82
CA TYR A 38 0.34 6.80 -17.42
C TYR A 38 0.38 5.44 -16.73
N ALA A 39 -0.74 4.97 -16.16
CA ALA A 39 -0.77 3.79 -15.31
C ALA A 39 -0.78 2.49 -16.13
N TRP A 40 0.21 1.64 -15.83
CA TRP A 40 0.35 0.29 -16.35
C TRP A 40 0.32 -0.73 -15.21
N PHE A 41 -0.86 -1.26 -14.90
CA PHE A 41 -1.00 -2.23 -13.80
C PHE A 41 -0.27 -3.55 -14.09
N ASN A 42 -0.17 -3.93 -15.36
CA ASN A 42 0.65 -5.05 -15.81
C ASN A 42 1.69 -4.50 -16.79
N ASN A 43 2.94 -4.38 -16.37
CA ASN A 43 4.05 -3.88 -17.17
C ASN A 43 5.07 -4.99 -17.44
N VAL A 44 5.75 -4.89 -18.58
CA VAL A 44 6.85 -5.77 -18.97
C VAL A 44 8.11 -4.91 -19.09
N GLU A 45 9.20 -5.36 -18.47
CA GLU A 45 10.46 -4.64 -18.42
C GLU A 45 11.59 -5.53 -18.94
N THR A 46 12.53 -4.94 -19.67
CA THR A 46 13.78 -5.62 -20.05
C THR A 46 14.76 -5.52 -18.88
N LYS A 47 15.37 -6.66 -18.54
CA LYS A 47 16.45 -6.73 -17.55
C LYS A 47 17.78 -7.09 -18.23
N PRO A 48 18.90 -6.49 -17.79
CA PRO A 48 19.01 -5.41 -16.79
C PRO A 48 18.42 -4.08 -17.31
N GLY A 49 17.82 -3.28 -16.43
CA GLY A 49 17.16 -2.01 -16.81
C GLY A 49 16.61 -1.22 -15.62
N ILE A 50 16.29 0.05 -15.87
CA ILE A 50 15.84 1.04 -14.85
C ILE A 50 14.42 0.77 -14.32
N GLY A 51 13.58 0.11 -15.13
CA GLY A 51 12.20 -0.24 -14.78
C GLY A 51 11.19 0.91 -14.82
N TYR A 52 9.94 0.60 -14.45
CA TYR A 52 8.82 1.53 -14.34
C TYR A 52 8.07 1.37 -13.00
N PRO A 53 7.92 2.44 -12.19
CA PRO A 53 8.56 3.74 -12.33
C PRO A 53 10.10 3.62 -12.25
N LYS A 54 10.80 4.68 -12.65
CA LYS A 54 12.27 4.61 -12.72
C LYS A 54 12.86 4.26 -11.36
N GLU A 55 13.82 3.34 -11.36
CA GLU A 55 14.58 2.94 -10.18
C GLU A 55 13.71 2.39 -9.04
N TRP A 56 12.56 1.78 -9.37
CA TRP A 56 11.63 1.25 -8.36
C TRP A 56 12.24 0.17 -7.46
N GLU A 57 13.29 -0.52 -7.90
CA GLU A 57 14.04 -1.51 -7.11
C GLU A 57 14.95 -0.87 -6.05
N THR A 58 15.33 0.40 -6.23
CA THR A 58 16.28 1.14 -5.37
C THR A 58 15.58 2.15 -4.47
N ASP A 59 14.47 2.74 -4.94
CA ASP A 59 13.71 3.71 -4.16
C ASP A 59 13.08 3.05 -2.92
N GLY A 60 13.65 3.35 -1.76
CA GLY A 60 13.33 2.80 -0.42
C GLY A 60 11.90 3.05 0.08
N ALA A 61 10.97 3.47 -0.76
CA ALA A 61 9.54 3.59 -0.45
C ALA A 61 8.69 2.46 -1.08
N ALA A 62 9.17 1.77 -2.12
CA ALA A 62 8.39 0.74 -2.82
C ALA A 62 8.99 -0.68 -2.76
N ALA A 63 10.28 -0.81 -2.44
CA ALA A 63 11.02 -2.04 -2.69
C ALA A 63 11.24 -2.98 -1.48
N GLN A 64 10.88 -2.61 -0.25
CA GLN A 64 11.16 -3.49 0.89
C GLN A 64 10.04 -3.48 1.95
N PRO A 65 9.12 -4.46 1.91
CA PRO A 65 8.12 -4.63 2.94
C PRO A 65 8.60 -5.46 4.15
N ASP A 66 9.77 -6.09 4.10
CA ASP A 66 10.18 -7.15 5.05
C ASP A 66 11.55 -6.95 5.72
N HIS A 67 11.86 -5.73 6.19
CA HIS A 67 12.94 -5.64 7.16
C HIS A 67 12.45 -6.19 8.51
N ARG A 68 13.04 -7.29 8.97
CA ARG A 68 12.85 -7.71 10.37
C ARG A 68 13.43 -6.62 11.26
N HIS A 69 12.54 -5.89 11.93
CA HIS A 69 12.96 -4.91 12.92
C HIS A 69 13.60 -5.61 14.12
N ALA A 70 14.55 -4.94 14.78
CA ALA A 70 15.29 -5.48 15.92
C ALA A 70 14.37 -5.86 17.12
N ASP A 71 13.17 -5.29 17.18
CA ASP A 71 12.12 -5.59 18.16
C ASP A 71 11.27 -6.83 17.79
N GLY A 72 11.56 -7.49 16.67
CA GLY A 72 10.88 -8.70 16.20
C GLY A 72 9.47 -8.45 15.65
N GLN A 73 9.08 -7.20 15.41
CA GLN A 73 7.78 -6.85 14.85
C GLN A 73 7.88 -6.63 13.35
N ASP A 74 7.07 -7.33 12.56
CA ASP A 74 6.93 -7.04 11.13
C ASP A 74 6.03 -5.81 10.96
N ARG A 75 6.62 -4.66 10.64
CA ARG A 75 5.86 -3.45 10.30
C ARG A 75 5.74 -3.38 8.79
N LEU A 76 4.66 -3.94 8.25
CA LEU A 76 4.17 -3.52 6.94
C LEU A 76 4.07 -1.99 6.96
N GLY A 77 4.69 -1.33 5.98
CA GLY A 77 4.79 0.13 5.84
C GLY A 77 3.70 0.88 6.61
N THR A 78 4.13 1.65 7.61
CA THR A 78 3.40 2.14 8.79
C THR A 78 2.13 2.97 8.58
N GLU A 79 1.52 2.96 7.39
CA GLU A 79 0.39 3.82 7.04
C GLU A 79 -0.90 3.06 6.73
N LEU A 80 -0.85 1.85 6.16
CA LEU A 80 -2.06 1.08 5.78
C LEU A 80 -2.77 0.38 6.96
N GLY A 81 -2.12 0.31 8.13
CA GLY A 81 -2.66 -0.35 9.33
C GLY A 81 -3.39 0.57 10.32
N ARG A 82 -3.40 1.90 10.13
CA ARG A 82 -4.21 2.78 11.00
C ARG A 82 -5.64 2.79 10.51
N ASP A 83 -6.46 1.90 11.08
CA ASP A 83 -7.92 1.96 10.99
C ASP A 83 -8.40 3.42 11.17
N PRO A 84 -8.94 4.06 10.11
CA PRO A 84 -9.42 5.44 10.17
C PRO A 84 -10.47 5.63 11.28
N ARG A 85 -11.24 4.58 11.60
CA ARG A 85 -12.25 4.59 12.67
C ARG A 85 -11.60 4.73 14.03
N ARG A 86 -10.47 4.05 14.28
CA ARG A 86 -9.70 4.22 15.52
C ARG A 86 -9.11 5.62 15.67
N ARG A 87 -8.67 6.27 14.58
CA ARG A 87 -8.18 7.67 14.64
C ARG A 87 -9.31 8.63 15.05
N VAL A 88 -10.49 8.50 14.43
CA VAL A 88 -11.67 9.32 14.78
C VAL A 88 -12.10 9.08 16.23
N GLN A 89 -12.15 7.82 16.66
CA GLN A 89 -12.55 7.46 18.02
C GLN A 89 -11.56 7.96 19.09
N GLN A 90 -10.25 7.93 18.81
CA GLN A 90 -9.23 8.52 19.71
C GLN A 90 -9.28 10.06 19.73
N ALA A 91 -9.55 10.70 18.59
CA ALA A 91 -9.71 12.16 18.53
C ALA A 91 -10.95 12.63 19.29
N GLN A 92 -12.08 11.93 19.14
CA GLN A 92 -13.31 12.18 19.89
C GLN A 92 -13.09 11.99 21.39
N ARG A 93 -12.45 10.89 21.80
CA ARG A 93 -12.14 10.63 23.22
C ARG A 93 -11.21 11.70 23.82
N ARG A 94 -10.26 12.24 23.05
CA ARG A 94 -9.40 13.36 23.49
C ARG A 94 -10.18 14.66 23.63
N GLN A 95 -11.11 14.96 22.72
CA GLN A 95 -11.98 16.14 22.85
C GLN A 95 -12.91 16.02 24.06
N GLU A 96 -13.46 14.84 24.31
CA GLU A 96 -14.34 14.58 25.45
C GLU A 96 -13.58 14.71 26.78
N LEU A 97 -12.38 14.14 26.90
CA LEU A 97 -11.53 14.32 28.07
C LEU A 97 -11.14 15.78 28.33
N ARG A 98 -10.92 16.58 27.28
CA ARG A 98 -10.68 18.03 27.43
C ARG A 98 -11.92 18.78 27.92
N ARG A 99 -13.11 18.41 27.44
CA ARG A 99 -14.38 18.98 27.92
C ARG A 99 -14.65 18.62 29.38
N LEU A 100 -14.39 17.36 29.77
CA LEU A 100 -14.54 16.90 31.15
C LEU A 100 -13.52 17.56 32.08
N ARG A 101 -12.27 17.75 31.65
CA ARG A 101 -11.28 18.55 32.41
C ARG A 101 -11.71 20.00 32.55
N GLY A 102 -12.17 20.65 31.47
CA GLY A 102 -12.65 22.03 31.53
C GLY A 102 -13.89 22.22 32.42
N ARG A 103 -14.77 21.20 32.52
CA ARG A 103 -15.89 21.19 33.48
C ARG A 103 -15.42 20.96 34.92
N ALA A 104 -14.48 20.05 35.14
CA ALA A 104 -13.91 19.84 36.46
C ALA A 104 -13.16 21.09 36.98
N GLU A 105 -12.57 21.88 36.09
CA GLU A 105 -11.93 23.16 36.42
C GLU A 105 -12.94 24.30 36.66
N SER A 106 -14.16 24.24 36.10
CA SER A 106 -15.21 25.25 36.32
C SER A 106 -16.06 25.01 37.57
N ASP A 107 -16.19 23.76 38.02
CA ASP A 107 -17.03 23.38 39.16
C ASP A 107 -16.29 23.43 40.52
N GLY A 108 -14.99 23.79 40.52
CA GLY A 108 -14.12 23.85 41.70
C GLY A 108 -13.77 25.26 42.22
N GLY A 109 -14.51 26.29 41.80
CA GLY A 109 -14.35 27.69 42.23
C GLY A 109 -15.48 28.17 43.12
#